data_AF-A0A191HSJ3-F1
#
_entry.id   AF-A0A191HSJ3-F1
#
_cell.length_a   1.000
_cell.length_b   1.000
_cell.length_c   1.000
_cell.angle_alpha   90.00
_cell.angle_beta   90.00
_cell.angle_gamma   90.00
#
_symmetry.space_group_name_H-M   'P 1'
#
loop_
_entity.id
_entity.type
_entity.pdbx_description
1 polymer ?
#
loop_
_entity_poly.entity_id
_entity_poly.type
_entity_poly.pdbx_seq_one_letter_code
_entity_poly.pdbx_strand_id
1 'polypeptide(L)'
;MDWKNASLITKEYGPRLRLVTILTYAQLLCNEPFEGDYCGNCTACQEACPSGAILGASFKATDSLEKRFIGERCDVHLSKVRNTFEKRICGKCLSVCPHGR
;
A
#
# COMPACT_ATOMS: atom_id res chain seq x y z
N MET A 1 11.14 -1.36 7.79
CA MET A 1 10.14 -0.45 7.19
C MET A 1 8.93 -1.29 6.88
N ASP A 2 7.93 -1.39 7.75
CA ASP A 2 7.03 -2.56 7.67
C ASP A 2 5.63 -2.24 7.10
N TRP A 3 5.55 -1.59 5.94
CA TRP A 3 4.26 -1.32 5.27
C TRP A 3 3.67 -2.60 4.65
N LYS A 4 2.62 -3.12 5.28
CA LYS A 4 1.99 -4.40 4.88
C LYS A 4 0.99 -4.27 3.72
N ASN A 5 0.29 -3.14 3.58
CA ASN A 5 -0.69 -2.95 2.50
C ASN A 5 -0.08 -2.56 1.13
N ALA A 6 1.24 -2.71 0.98
CA ALA A 6 2.03 -2.34 -0.19
C ALA A 6 1.97 -0.85 -0.60
N SER A 7 1.44 0.03 0.25
CA SER A 7 1.42 1.49 0.04
C SER A 7 2.36 2.20 1.02
N LEU A 8 2.93 3.34 0.61
CA LEU A 8 3.67 4.22 1.51
C LEU A 8 2.73 4.73 2.63
N ILE A 9 3.18 4.72 3.88
CA ILE A 9 2.45 5.34 5.00
C ILE A 9 3.20 6.61 5.41
N THR A 10 2.48 7.72 5.57
CA THR A 10 3.04 8.95 6.13
C THR A 10 2.42 9.24 7.47
N LYS A 11 3.10 10.03 8.29
CA LYS A 11 2.59 10.47 9.60
C LYS A 11 1.28 11.26 9.50
N GLU A 12 1.15 12.07 8.45
CA GLU A 12 0.03 13.02 8.31
C GLU A 12 -1.18 12.40 7.61
N TYR A 13 -0.98 11.58 6.57
CA TYR A 13 -2.07 11.08 5.71
C TYR A 13 -2.23 9.56 5.74
N GLY A 14 -1.39 8.87 6.50
CA GLY A 14 -1.31 7.41 6.45
C GLY A 14 -1.04 6.92 5.02
N PRO A 15 -1.71 5.86 4.57
CA PRO A 15 -1.58 5.36 3.20
C PRO A 15 -2.50 6.04 2.18
N ARG A 16 -3.21 7.12 2.54
CA ARG A 16 -4.25 7.75 1.69
C ARG A 16 -3.65 8.82 0.76
N LEU A 17 -2.61 8.44 0.04
CA LEU A 17 -1.84 9.32 -0.84
C LEU A 17 -1.84 8.82 -2.28
N ARG A 18 -1.73 9.75 -3.22
CA ARG A 18 -1.37 9.45 -4.62
C ARG A 18 -0.02 10.08 -4.89
N LEU A 19 0.95 9.24 -5.23
CA LEU A 19 2.31 9.68 -5.53
C LEU A 19 2.42 10.02 -7.01
N VAL A 20 3.14 11.11 -7.30
CA VAL A 20 3.50 11.55 -8.64
C VAL A 20 4.99 11.84 -8.64
N THR A 21 5.66 11.54 -9.75
CA THR A 21 7.11 11.73 -9.89
C THR A 21 7.40 12.61 -11.09
N ILE A 22 8.37 13.52 -10.95
CA ILE A 22 8.92 14.32 -12.04
C ILE A 22 10.40 13.97 -12.14
N LEU A 23 10.85 13.61 -13.35
CA LEU A 23 12.28 13.44 -13.65
C LEU A 23 12.83 14.77 -14.16
N THR A 24 13.94 15.22 -13.56
CA THR A 24 14.54 16.52 -13.87
C THR A 24 16.06 16.45 -13.74
N TYR A 25 16.74 17.37 -14.44
CA TYR A 25 18.18 17.60 -14.32
C TYR A 25 18.52 18.68 -13.28
N ALA A 26 17.52 19.31 -12.66
CA ALA A 26 17.75 20.26 -11.58
C ALA A 26 18.54 19.60 -10.45
N GLN A 27 19.58 20.29 -9.96
CA GLN A 27 20.34 19.81 -8.81
C GLN A 27 19.52 20.04 -7.54
N LEU A 28 19.08 18.95 -6.93
CA LEU A 28 18.27 18.95 -5.70
C LEU A 28 19.03 18.16 -4.63
N LEU A 29 18.93 18.61 -3.38
CA LEU A 29 19.44 17.85 -2.24
C LEU A 29 18.48 16.68 -1.95
N CYS A 30 19.02 15.47 -1.87
CA CYS A 30 18.24 14.29 -1.48
C CYS A 30 17.96 14.33 0.02
N ASN A 31 16.75 13.92 0.40
CA ASN A 31 16.42 13.65 1.79
C ASN A 31 16.83 12.23 2.18
N GLU A 32 17.05 12.03 3.48
CA GLU A 32 17.31 10.70 4.03
C GLU A 32 16.05 9.83 4.00
N PRO A 33 16.19 8.52 3.73
CA PRO A 33 15.10 7.57 3.86
C PRO A 33 14.55 7.52 5.29
N PHE A 34 13.25 7.30 5.43
CA PHE A 34 12.65 7.03 6.74
C PHE A 34 12.97 5.59 7.19
N GLU A 35 13.56 5.44 8.39
CA GLU A 35 14.00 4.14 8.91
C GLU A 35 13.02 3.46 9.90
N GLY A 36 11.83 4.02 10.10
CA GLY A 36 10.89 3.51 11.10
C GLY A 36 9.94 2.40 10.63
N ASP A 37 9.08 2.00 11.57
CA ASP A 37 7.96 1.09 11.36
C ASP A 37 6.66 1.71 11.87
N TYR A 38 5.62 1.65 11.04
CA TYR A 38 4.25 2.01 11.41
C TYR A 38 3.37 0.78 11.73
N CYS A 39 3.55 -0.36 11.07
CA CYS A 39 2.61 -1.46 11.19
C CYS A 39 2.88 -2.37 12.38
N GLY A 40 4.13 -2.66 12.72
CA GLY A 40 4.47 -3.65 13.75
C GLY A 40 3.66 -4.95 13.60
N ASN A 41 2.93 -5.34 14.64
CA ASN A 41 2.10 -6.54 14.66
C ASN A 41 0.70 -6.37 14.02
N CYS A 42 0.36 -5.20 13.49
CA CYS A 42 -0.96 -4.93 12.89
C CYS A 42 -1.23 -5.83 11.67
N THR A 43 -2.45 -6.37 11.59
CA THR A 43 -2.96 -7.24 10.50
C THR A 43 -4.23 -6.68 9.84
N ALA A 44 -4.70 -5.49 10.23
CA ALA A 44 -5.99 -4.95 9.80
C ALA A 44 -6.20 -4.93 8.27
N CYS A 45 -5.18 -4.51 7.51
CA CYS A 45 -5.28 -4.48 6.04
C CYS A 45 -5.30 -5.87 5.39
N GLN A 46 -4.68 -6.87 6.02
CA GLN A 46 -4.69 -8.27 5.58
C GLN A 46 -6.07 -8.88 5.80
N GLU A 47 -6.62 -8.70 7.01
CA GLU A 47 -7.95 -9.20 7.39
C GLU A 47 -9.06 -8.56 6.57
N ALA A 48 -8.95 -7.26 6.27
CA ALA A 48 -9.95 -6.54 5.49
C ALA A 48 -9.86 -6.78 3.97
N CYS A 49 -8.82 -7.45 3.47
CA CYS A 49 -8.60 -7.61 2.04
C CYS A 49 -9.58 -8.66 1.46
N PRO A 50 -10.58 -8.27 0.66
CA PRO A 50 -11.61 -9.21 0.18
C PRO A 50 -11.06 -10.27 -0.79
N SER A 51 -9.88 -10.03 -1.36
CA SER A 51 -9.24 -10.94 -2.32
C SER A 51 -8.08 -11.73 -1.72
N GLY A 52 -7.74 -11.53 -0.43
CA GLY A 52 -6.56 -12.13 0.18
C GLY A 52 -5.25 -11.80 -0.57
N ALA A 53 -5.16 -10.59 -1.14
CA ALA A 53 -3.98 -10.15 -1.88
C ALA A 53 -2.83 -9.69 -0.97
N ILE A 54 -3.12 -9.28 0.26
CA ILE A 54 -2.12 -8.82 1.23
C ILE A 54 -1.67 -10.01 2.08
N LEU A 55 -0.36 -10.31 2.10
CA LEU A 55 0.20 -11.48 2.78
C LEU A 55 0.68 -11.19 4.22
N GLY A 56 0.70 -9.92 4.62
CA GLY A 56 1.07 -9.51 5.98
C GLY A 56 2.57 -9.42 6.25
N ALA A 57 3.41 -9.72 5.26
CA ALA A 57 4.86 -9.55 5.36
C ALA A 57 5.26 -8.06 5.39
N SER A 58 6.23 -7.75 6.25
CA SER A 58 6.87 -6.44 6.33
C SER A 58 7.62 -6.10 5.04
N PHE A 59 7.70 -4.82 4.70
CA PHE A 59 8.48 -4.39 3.55
C PHE A 59 9.99 -4.40 3.84
N LYS A 60 10.74 -4.88 2.86
CA LYS A 60 12.20 -4.78 2.80
C LYS A 60 12.55 -4.35 1.39
N ALA A 61 13.44 -3.37 1.26
CA ALA A 61 13.79 -2.80 -0.05
C ALA A 61 14.40 -3.84 -1.02
N THR A 62 15.00 -4.90 -0.47
CA THR A 62 15.59 -6.01 -1.22
C THR A 62 14.61 -7.11 -1.60
N ASP A 63 13.38 -7.08 -1.07
CA ASP A 63 12.38 -8.11 -1.28
C ASP A 63 11.52 -7.82 -2.52
N SER A 64 11.13 -8.89 -3.22
CA SER A 64 10.16 -8.79 -4.30
C SER A 64 8.77 -8.45 -3.77
N LEU A 65 7.92 -7.84 -4.60
CA LEU A 65 6.58 -7.40 -4.20
C LEU A 65 5.69 -8.59 -3.78
N GLU A 66 5.85 -9.72 -4.43
CA GLU A 66 5.04 -10.93 -4.27
C GLU A 66 5.16 -11.53 -2.88
N LYS A 67 6.26 -11.26 -2.16
CA LYS A 67 6.42 -11.65 -0.75
C LYS A 67 5.37 -11.02 0.16
N ARG A 68 4.80 -9.88 -0.22
CA ARG A 68 3.85 -9.11 0.60
C ARG A 68 2.50 -8.86 -0.07
N PHE A 69 2.46 -8.85 -1.40
CA PHE A 69 1.27 -8.50 -2.16
C PHE A 69 1.15 -9.28 -3.47
N ILE A 70 0.05 -10.00 -3.63
CA ILE A 70 -0.30 -10.72 -4.86
C ILE A 70 -1.21 -9.82 -5.70
N GLY A 71 -0.61 -9.07 -6.62
CA GLY A 71 -1.31 -8.08 -7.45
C GLY A 71 -2.45 -8.65 -8.28
N GLU A 72 -2.27 -9.86 -8.83
CA GLU A 72 -3.30 -10.54 -9.63
C GLU A 72 -4.61 -10.75 -8.86
N ARG A 73 -4.53 -11.15 -7.57
CA ARG A 73 -5.73 -11.32 -6.74
C ARG A 73 -6.49 -10.01 -6.57
N CYS A 74 -5.76 -8.90 -6.40
CA CYS A 74 -6.35 -7.57 -6.31
C CYS A 74 -6.99 -7.18 -7.64
N ASP A 75 -6.29 -7.41 -8.76
CA ASP A 75 -6.77 -7.07 -10.11
C ASP A 75 -8.08 -7.78 -10.47
N VAL A 76 -8.15 -9.10 -10.23
CA VAL A 76 -9.35 -9.91 -10.44
C VAL A 76 -10.52 -9.40 -9.59
N HIS A 77 -10.26 -9.04 -8.33
CA HIS A 77 -11.30 -8.46 -7.47
C HIS A 77 -11.77 -7.09 -7.99
N LEU A 78 -10.86 -6.20 -8.40
CA LEU A 78 -11.23 -4.91 -8.98
C LEU A 78 -12.05 -5.06 -10.27
N SER A 79 -11.78 -6.09 -11.07
CA SER A 79 -12.57 -6.43 -12.26
C SER A 79 -13.99 -6.88 -11.90
N LYS A 80 -14.16 -7.66 -10.81
CA LYS A 80 -15.50 -7.99 -10.28
C LYS A 80 -16.25 -6.75 -9.78
N VAL A 81 -15.56 -5.88 -9.03
CA VAL A 81 -16.16 -4.63 -8.53
C VAL A 81 -16.60 -3.72 -9.69
N ARG A 82 -15.82 -3.65 -10.76
CA ARG A 82 -16.17 -2.90 -11.97
C ARG A 82 -17.49 -3.38 -12.59
N ASN A 83 -17.75 -4.68 -12.60
CA ASN A 83 -18.99 -5.21 -13.17
C ASN A 83 -20.23 -4.82 -12.34
N THR A 84 -20.08 -4.52 -11.05
CA THR A 84 -21.18 -4.12 -10.17
C THR A 84 -21.34 -2.61 -10.04
N PHE A 85 -20.23 -1.86 -10.01
CA PHE A 85 -20.22 -0.42 -9.69
C PHE A 85 -19.64 0.44 -10.81
N GLU A 86 -19.36 -0.14 -11.97
CA GLU A 86 -18.74 0.49 -13.17
C GLU A 86 -17.33 1.08 -12.94
N LYS A 87 -16.79 0.94 -11.73
CA LYS A 87 -15.52 1.52 -11.31
C LYS A 87 -14.57 0.45 -10.76
N ARG A 88 -13.29 0.57 -11.08
CA ARG A 88 -12.21 -0.27 -10.52
C ARG A 88 -11.71 0.29 -9.20
N ILE A 89 -12.55 0.29 -8.16
CA ILE A 89 -12.23 0.93 -6.88
C ILE A 89 -12.55 -0.02 -5.73
N CYS A 90 -11.56 -0.34 -4.89
CA CYS A 90 -11.76 -1.08 -3.64
C CYS A 90 -11.30 -0.26 -2.43
N GLY A 91 -9.99 -0.09 -2.25
CA GLY A 91 -9.42 0.78 -1.22
C GLY A 91 -9.62 0.31 0.23
N LYS A 92 -10.16 -0.89 0.48
CA LYS A 92 -10.42 -1.39 1.85
C LYS A 92 -9.15 -1.42 2.71
N CYS A 93 -8.02 -1.82 2.14
CA CYS A 93 -6.73 -1.81 2.82
C CYS A 93 -6.24 -0.41 3.22
N LEU A 94 -6.68 0.64 2.51
CA LEU A 94 -6.39 2.04 2.82
C LEU A 94 -7.37 2.57 3.87
N SER A 95 -8.64 2.17 3.79
CA SER A 95 -9.68 2.64 4.71
C SER A 95 -9.48 2.13 6.12
N VAL A 96 -9.09 0.86 6.30
CA VAL A 96 -8.93 0.24 7.63
C VAL A 96 -7.58 0.49 8.29
N CYS A 97 -6.64 1.12 7.59
CA CYS A 97 -5.32 1.37 8.16
C CYS A 97 -5.44 2.36 9.33
N PRO A 98 -4.95 2.03 10.55
CA PRO A 98 -5.09 2.90 11.73
C PRO A 98 -4.29 4.21 11.64
N HIS A 99 -3.37 4.27 10.67
CA HIS A 99 -2.55 5.46 10.37
C HIS A 99 -3.21 6.39 9.35
N GLY A 100 -4.28 5.96 8.67
CA GLY A 100 -5.09 6.85 7.85
C GLY A 100 -6.10 7.59 8.73
N ARG A 101 -5.68 8.70 9.32
CA ARG A 101 -6.58 9.66 9.99
C ARG A 101 -6.69 10.92 9.17
#